data_AF-A0A960M7B8-F1
#
_entry.id   AF-A0A960M7B8-F1
#
_cell.length_a   1.000
_cell.length_b   1.000
_cell.length_c   1.000
_cell.angle_alpha   90.00
_cell.angle_beta   90.00
_cell.angle_gamma   90.00
#
_symmetry.space_group_name_H-M   'P 1'
#
loop_
_entity.id
_entity.type
_entity.pdbx_description
1 polymer ?
#
loop_
_entity_poly.entity_id
_entity_poly.type
_entity_poly.pdbx_seq_one_letter_code
_entity_poly.pdbx_strand_id
1 'polypeptide(L)'
;MQTNLRYFTFLVTAIFFIAHIAIADEIADEILEKIILNGDCCVRSYEKDKIYLNHENIYPMHNGLFLNLNDHDYLPLNHLQSDNKGCWIPIPCKDISIYKPCPNCGELYLISCKNPNCPSNKNKKKK
;
A
#
# COMPACT_ATOMS: atom_id res chain seq x y z
N MET A 1 6.99 -38.46 -35.76
CA MET A 1 7.69 -37.21 -35.39
C MET A 1 6.66 -36.13 -35.06
N GLN A 2 6.23 -36.02 -33.80
CA GLN A 2 5.24 -35.00 -33.39
C GLN A 2 5.26 -34.86 -31.84
N THR A 3 6.36 -34.35 -31.28
CA THR A 3 6.48 -34.17 -29.81
C THR A 3 7.07 -32.82 -29.38
N ASN A 4 7.43 -31.93 -30.31
CA ASN A 4 8.18 -30.71 -29.97
C ASN A 4 7.34 -29.43 -29.76
N LEU A 5 6.02 -29.45 -29.96
CA LEU A 5 5.23 -28.20 -29.92
C LEU A 5 4.54 -27.90 -28.59
N ARG A 6 4.52 -28.83 -27.62
CA ARG A 6 3.83 -28.64 -26.33
C ARG A 6 4.72 -28.11 -25.19
N TYR A 7 6.05 -28.16 -25.35
CA TYR A 7 6.99 -27.66 -24.34
C TYR A 7 7.17 -26.14 -24.37
N PHE A 8 6.86 -25.50 -25.51
CA PHE A 8 7.13 -24.07 -25.68
C PHE A 8 6.11 -23.17 -24.98
N THR A 9 4.86 -23.60 -24.81
CA THR A 9 3.82 -22.81 -24.14
C THR A 9 3.90 -22.82 -22.61
N PHE A 10 4.45 -23.89 -22.00
CA PHE A 10 4.63 -23.96 -20.54
C PHE A 10 5.80 -23.11 -20.03
N LEU A 11 6.82 -22.90 -20.86
CA LEU A 11 8.00 -22.11 -20.49
C LEU A 11 7.70 -20.61 -20.43
N VAL A 12 6.81 -20.11 -21.29
CA VAL A 12 6.47 -18.67 -21.33
C VAL A 12 5.61 -18.25 -20.13
N THR A 13 4.70 -19.10 -19.65
CA THR A 13 3.89 -18.80 -18.45
C THR A 13 4.69 -18.87 -17.15
N ALA A 14 5.68 -19.77 -17.07
CA ALA A 14 6.59 -19.86 -15.92
C ALA A 14 7.46 -18.60 -15.76
N ILE A 15 7.93 -18.01 -16.87
CA ILE A 15 8.74 -16.78 -16.85
C ILE A 15 7.90 -15.56 -16.38
N PHE A 16 6.65 -15.45 -16.82
CA PHE A 16 5.75 -14.37 -16.36
C PHE A 16 5.41 -14.46 -14.87
N PHE A 17 5.35 -15.67 -14.31
CA PHE A 17 5.09 -15.89 -12.88
C PHE A 17 6.30 -15.54 -12.00
N ILE A 18 7.51 -15.87 -12.45
CA ILE A 18 8.75 -15.56 -11.72
C ILE A 18 9.01 -14.04 -11.68
N ALA A 19 8.71 -13.33 -12.76
CA ALA A 19 8.85 -11.86 -12.80
C ALA A 19 7.86 -11.14 -11.85
N HIS A 20 6.63 -11.64 -11.69
CA HIS A 20 5.67 -11.06 -10.74
C HIS A 20 6.10 -11.24 -9.27
N ILE A 21 6.83 -12.31 -8.96
CA ILE A 21 7.29 -12.59 -7.60
C ILE A 21 8.44 -11.64 -7.21
N ALA A 22 9.35 -11.31 -8.14
CA ALA A 22 10.48 -10.42 -7.85
C ALA A 22 10.07 -8.95 -7.67
N ILE A 23 9.07 -8.47 -8.39
CA ILE A 23 8.60 -7.08 -8.30
C ILE A 23 7.84 -6.81 -6.98
N ALA A 24 7.18 -7.83 -6.43
CA ALA A 24 6.44 -7.70 -5.17
C ALA A 24 7.36 -7.52 -3.95
N ASP A 25 8.61 -7.99 -4.03
CA ASP A 25 9.61 -7.82 -2.96
C ASP A 25 10.15 -6.38 -2.92
N GLU A 26 10.55 -5.81 -4.07
CA GLU A 26 11.09 -4.44 -4.12
C GLU A 26 10.07 -3.37 -3.71
N ILE A 27 8.78 -3.55 -4.06
CA ILE A 27 7.72 -2.59 -3.67
C ILE A 27 7.43 -2.66 -2.17
N ALA A 28 7.54 -3.85 -1.57
CA ALA A 28 7.39 -4.01 -0.13
C ALA A 28 8.49 -3.27 0.64
N ASP A 29 9.70 -3.19 0.08
CA ASP A 29 10.84 -2.50 0.68
C ASP A 29 10.65 -0.97 0.76
N GLU A 30 10.12 -0.30 -0.27
CA GLU A 30 9.95 1.17 -0.24
C GLU A 30 8.90 1.60 0.81
N ILE A 31 7.83 0.82 0.98
CA ILE A 31 6.79 1.10 1.97
C ILE A 31 7.32 0.83 3.37
N LEU A 32 8.03 -0.28 3.54
CA LEU A 32 8.68 -0.63 4.79
C LEU A 32 9.70 0.44 5.19
N GLU A 33 10.49 0.93 4.24
CA GLU A 33 11.44 2.03 4.47
C GLU A 33 10.73 3.28 4.96
N LYS A 34 9.61 3.68 4.34
CA LYS A 34 8.83 4.84 4.82
C LYS A 34 8.22 4.63 6.20
N ILE A 35 7.75 3.43 6.51
CA ILE A 35 7.26 3.10 7.85
C ILE A 35 8.41 3.18 8.87
N ILE A 36 9.60 2.67 8.54
CA ILE A 36 10.79 2.72 9.41
C ILE A 36 11.27 4.16 9.60
N LEU A 37 11.33 4.95 8.53
CA LEU A 37 11.76 6.35 8.57
C LEU A 37 10.84 7.23 9.43
N ASN A 38 9.57 6.84 9.58
CA ASN A 38 8.60 7.50 10.45
C ASN A 38 8.30 6.66 11.70
N GLY A 39 9.16 5.68 12.03
CA GLY A 39 8.86 4.61 12.97
C GLY A 39 8.49 5.09 14.37
N ASP A 40 9.13 6.15 14.86
CA ASP A 40 8.92 6.63 16.23
C ASP A 40 7.50 7.17 16.49
N CYS A 41 6.79 7.64 15.47
CA CYS A 41 5.42 8.10 15.64
C CYS A 41 4.40 6.97 15.42
N CYS A 42 4.55 6.18 14.36
CA CYS A 42 3.51 5.28 13.88
C CYS A 42 3.73 3.80 14.23
N VAL A 43 4.96 3.40 14.60
CA VAL A 43 5.32 2.02 14.94
C VAL A 43 5.63 1.90 16.42
N ARG A 44 5.01 0.90 17.06
CA ARG A 44 5.29 0.57 18.47
C ARG A 44 6.43 -0.43 18.60
N SER A 45 6.44 -1.48 17.76
CA SER A 45 7.45 -2.54 17.81
C SER A 45 7.44 -3.42 16.56
N TYR A 46 8.57 -4.06 16.28
CA TYR A 46 8.72 -5.08 15.24
C TYR A 46 8.87 -6.46 15.87
N GLU A 47 8.13 -7.47 15.38
CA GLU A 47 8.31 -8.85 15.80
C GLU A 47 8.17 -9.82 14.63
N LYS A 48 9.27 -10.48 14.26
CA LYS A 48 9.32 -11.44 13.13
C LYS A 48 8.71 -10.82 11.87
N ASP A 49 7.49 -11.23 11.53
CA ASP A 49 6.74 -10.84 10.33
C ASP A 49 5.60 -9.87 10.64
N LYS A 50 5.67 -9.16 11.77
CA LYS A 50 4.64 -8.22 12.23
C LYS A 50 5.23 -6.86 12.58
N ILE A 51 4.55 -5.82 12.12
CA ILE A 51 4.78 -4.44 12.56
C ILE A 51 3.59 -4.06 13.44
N TYR A 52 3.83 -3.87 14.73
CA TYR A 52 2.81 -3.39 15.66
C TYR A 52 2.73 -1.88 15.57
N LEU A 53 1.51 -1.37 15.40
CA LEU A 53 1.25 0.03 15.15
C LEU A 53 0.90 0.75 16.45
N ASN A 54 1.24 2.04 16.52
CA ASN A 54 0.71 2.91 17.56
C ASN A 54 -0.75 3.26 17.23
N HIS A 55 -1.68 2.80 18.07
CA HIS A 55 -3.12 2.99 17.88
C HIS A 55 -3.54 4.46 17.89
N GLU A 56 -2.78 5.34 18.54
CA GLU A 56 -3.02 6.80 18.56
C GLU A 56 -2.89 7.44 17.17
N ASN A 57 -2.15 6.78 16.26
CA ASN A 57 -1.94 7.25 14.89
C ASN A 57 -2.81 6.53 13.85
N ILE A 58 -3.79 5.74 14.30
CA ILE A 58 -4.77 5.10 13.43
C ILE A 58 -6.05 5.93 13.41
N TYR A 59 -6.37 6.49 12.25
CA TYR A 59 -7.51 7.37 12.06
C TYR A 59 -8.59 6.71 11.19
N PRO A 60 -9.85 6.66 11.67
CA PRO A 60 -10.97 6.33 10.82
C PRO A 60 -11.29 7.52 9.90
N MET A 61 -11.38 7.25 8.62
CA MET A 61 -11.83 8.19 7.59
C MET A 61 -13.03 7.61 6.84
N HIS A 62 -13.71 8.44 6.04
CA HIS A 62 -14.92 8.04 5.30
C HIS A 62 -14.73 6.82 4.39
N ASN A 63 -13.50 6.54 3.97
CA ASN A 63 -13.13 5.48 3.04
C ASN A 63 -12.34 4.33 3.69
N GLY A 64 -12.17 4.30 5.02
CA GLY A 64 -11.49 3.21 5.72
C GLY A 64 -10.65 3.66 6.90
N LEU A 65 -9.76 2.77 7.34
CA LEU A 65 -8.77 3.05 8.39
C LEU A 65 -7.45 3.44 7.75
N PHE A 66 -6.81 4.47 8.30
CA PHE A 66 -5.53 4.97 7.81
C PHE A 66 -4.55 5.14 8.97
N LEU A 67 -3.30 4.77 8.75
CA LEU A 67 -2.18 5.12 9.60
C LEU A 67 -1.62 6.46 9.15
N ASN A 68 -1.51 7.40 10.08
CA ASN A 68 -0.79 8.64 9.85
C ASN A 68 0.72 8.37 9.97
N LEU A 69 1.47 8.59 8.90
CA LEU A 69 2.92 8.45 8.91
C LEU A 69 3.62 9.75 9.33
N ASN A 70 3.09 10.93 8.97
CA ASN A 70 3.74 12.24 9.20
C ASN A 70 2.87 13.46 8.86
N ASP A 71 1.55 13.38 9.08
CA ASP A 71 0.50 14.33 8.69
C ASP A 71 0.35 14.59 7.17
N HIS A 72 1.29 14.10 6.36
CA HIS A 72 1.32 14.27 4.90
C HIS A 72 1.12 12.97 4.13
N ASP A 73 1.54 11.85 4.70
CA ASP A 73 1.43 10.53 4.09
C ASP A 73 0.54 9.64 4.97
N TYR A 74 -0.45 9.02 4.33
CA TYR A 74 -1.43 8.16 4.96
C TYR A 74 -1.36 6.77 4.36
N LEU A 75 -1.26 5.76 5.24
CA LEU A 75 -1.22 4.36 4.84
C LEU A 75 -2.61 3.73 5.07
N PRO A 76 -3.32 3.26 4.05
CA PRO A 76 -4.57 2.53 4.24
C PRO A 76 -4.29 1.21 4.96
N LEU A 77 -5.05 0.93 6.01
CA LEU A 77 -4.92 -0.26 6.84
C LEU A 77 -5.95 -1.33 6.45
N ASN A 78 -5.96 -1.70 5.17
CA ASN A 78 -6.90 -2.70 4.63
C ASN A 78 -6.71 -4.10 5.24
N HIS A 79 -5.50 -4.38 5.73
CA HIS A 79 -5.10 -5.66 6.30
C HIS A 79 -4.71 -5.53 7.78
N LEU A 80 -5.33 -4.61 8.51
CA LEU A 80 -5.09 -4.46 9.94
C LEU A 80 -5.53 -5.74 10.67
N GLN A 81 -4.58 -6.36 11.36
CA GLN A 81 -4.86 -7.48 12.25
C GLN A 81 -4.67 -7.05 13.70
N SER A 82 -5.17 -7.84 14.63
CA SER A 82 -4.98 -7.59 16.06
C SER A 82 -4.72 -8.89 16.80
N ASP A 83 -3.92 -8.81 17.85
CA ASP A 83 -3.71 -9.88 18.82
C ASP A 83 -3.56 -9.30 20.23
N ASN A 84 -3.10 -10.12 21.19
CA ASN A 84 -2.93 -9.72 22.58
C ASN A 84 -1.89 -8.60 22.81
N LYS A 85 -1.05 -8.27 21.82
CA LYS A 85 -0.07 -7.18 21.91
C LYS A 85 -0.55 -5.88 21.26
N GLY A 86 -1.61 -5.95 20.45
CA GLY A 86 -2.25 -4.79 19.83
C GLY A 86 -2.54 -4.99 18.35
N CYS A 87 -2.69 -3.88 17.62
CA CYS A 87 -2.91 -3.89 16.18
C CYS A 87 -1.60 -4.00 15.42
N TRP A 88 -1.58 -4.79 14.34
CA TRP A 88 -0.38 -5.02 13.55
C TRP A 88 -0.70 -5.24 12.06
N ILE A 89 0.33 -5.05 11.24
CA ILE A 89 0.32 -5.36 9.80
C ILE A 89 1.38 -6.41 9.47
N PRO A 90 1.11 -7.32 8.52
CA PRO A 90 2.05 -8.36 8.12
C PRO A 90 3.21 -7.81 7.29
N ILE A 91 4.37 -8.47 7.40
CA ILE A 91 5.53 -8.33 6.52
C ILE A 91 5.57 -9.57 5.59
N PRO A 92 5.79 -9.41 4.28
CA PRO A 92 5.89 -8.15 3.54
C PRO A 92 4.53 -7.44 3.43
N CYS A 93 4.58 -6.12 3.40
CA CYS A 93 3.41 -5.25 3.23
C CYS A 93 2.88 -5.31 1.78
N LYS A 94 2.22 -6.41 1.42
CA LYS A 94 1.61 -6.58 0.09
C LYS A 94 0.37 -5.70 -0.05
N ASP A 95 0.18 -5.18 -1.26
CA ASP A 95 -0.99 -4.38 -1.66
C ASP A 95 -1.23 -3.10 -0.85
N ILE A 96 -0.17 -2.60 -0.19
CA ILE A 96 -0.23 -1.32 0.48
C ILE A 96 0.17 -0.22 -0.52
N SER A 97 -0.52 0.91 -0.48
CA SER A 97 -0.24 2.05 -1.34
C SER A 97 -0.35 3.31 -0.50
N ILE A 98 0.62 4.22 -0.59
CA ILE A 98 0.63 5.44 0.24
C ILE A 98 -0.25 6.51 -0.41
N TYR A 99 -1.19 7.03 0.36
CA TYR A 99 -2.08 8.10 -0.05
C TYR A 99 -1.58 9.44 0.47
N LYS A 100 -1.83 10.48 -0.30
CA LYS A 100 -1.55 11.87 0.07
C LYS A 100 -2.83 12.68 0.12
N PRO A 101 -2.95 13.69 1.00
CA PRO A 101 -4.11 14.56 1.04
C PRO A 101 -4.10 15.49 -0.18
N CYS A 102 -5.26 15.64 -0.83
CA CYS A 102 -5.40 16.57 -1.94
C CYS A 102 -5.25 18.02 -1.43
N PRO A 103 -4.34 18.83 -1.98
CA PRO A 103 -4.14 20.21 -1.51
C PRO A 103 -5.36 21.12 -1.72
N ASN A 104 -6.31 20.71 -2.58
CA ASN A 104 -7.48 21.52 -2.93
C ASN A 104 -8.75 21.12 -2.16
N CYS A 105 -8.85 19.88 -1.68
CA CYS A 105 -10.08 19.39 -1.05
C CYS A 105 -9.85 18.46 0.15
N GLY A 106 -8.60 18.24 0.58
CA GLY A 106 -8.25 17.38 1.72
C GLY A 106 -8.36 15.87 1.47
N GLU A 107 -9.20 15.44 0.53
CA GLU A 107 -9.41 14.02 0.21
C GLU A 107 -8.12 13.28 -0.16
N LEU A 108 -7.95 12.08 0.40
CA LEU A 108 -6.82 11.21 0.14
C LEU A 108 -6.80 10.72 -1.31
N TYR A 109 -5.63 10.74 -1.93
CA TYR A 109 -5.43 10.24 -3.29
C TYR A 109 -4.09 9.51 -3.45
N LEU A 110 -4.05 8.56 -4.36
CA LEU A 110 -2.83 7.82 -4.72
C LEU A 110 -2.05 8.53 -5.84
N ILE A 111 -2.69 8.68 -7.01
CA ILE A 111 -2.08 9.32 -8.19
C ILE A 111 -2.75 10.67 -8.48
N SER A 112 -4.08 10.71 -8.39
CA SER A 112 -4.85 11.94 -8.58
C SER A 112 -6.14 11.93 -7.76
N CYS A 113 -6.58 13.12 -7.36
CA CYS A 113 -7.80 13.29 -6.58
C CYS A 113 -9.03 12.79 -7.38
N LYS A 114 -9.71 11.78 -6.83
CA LYS A 114 -10.94 11.21 -7.43
C LYS A 114 -12.22 11.91 -6.99
N ASN A 115 -12.15 12.87 -6.07
CA ASN A 115 -13.33 13.60 -5.62
C ASN A 115 -13.94 14.40 -6.80
N PRO A 116 -15.17 14.09 -7.23
CA PRO A 116 -15.80 14.76 -8.37
C PRO A 116 -16.08 16.25 -8.09
N ASN A 117 -16.16 16.64 -6.82
CA ASN A 117 -16.39 18.00 -6.37
C ASN A 117 -15.08 18.78 -6.15
N CYS A 118 -13.91 18.13 -6.32
CA CYS A 118 -12.63 18.78 -6.13
C CYS A 118 -12.41 19.92 -7.15
N PRO A 119 -11.98 21.12 -6.72
CA PRO A 119 -11.68 22.23 -7.61
C PRO A 119 -10.71 21.86 -8.75
N SER A 120 -9.73 20.98 -8.49
CA SER A 120 -8.76 20.55 -9.50
C SER A 120 -9.37 19.74 -10.65
N ASN A 121 -10.55 19.15 -10.46
CA ASN A 121 -11.22 18.33 -11.46
C ASN A 121 -12.14 19.13 -12.39
N LYS A 122 -12.45 20.39 -12.06
CA LYS A 122 -13.33 21.25 -12.87
C LYS A 122 -12.76 21.57 -14.26
N ASN A 123 -11.44 21.57 -14.42
CA ASN A 123 -10.77 21.86 -15.70
C ASN A 123 -10.71 20.67 -16.66
N LYS A 124 -10.98 19.44 -16.18
CA LYS A 124 -10.95 18.22 -17.03
C LYS A 124 -12.24 17.98 -17.82
N LYS A 125 -13.35 18.61 -17.44
CA LYS A 125 -14.67 18.42 -18.06
C LYS A 125 -14.96 19.30 -19.29
N LYS A 126 -13.97 20.08 -19.76
CA LYS A 126 -14.12 21.02 -20.90
C LYS A 126 -13.37 20.60 -22.18
N LYS A 127 -12.96 19.34 -22.31
CA LYS A 127 -12.31 18.81 -23.52
C LYS A 127 -13.12 17.68 -24.11
#